data_AF-A0A0A0IJR1-F1
#
_entry.id   AF-A0A0A0IJR1-F1
#
_cell.length_a   1.000
_cell.length_b   1.000
_cell.length_c   1.000
_cell.angle_alpha   90.00
_cell.angle_beta   90.00
_cell.angle_gamma   90.00
#
_symmetry.space_group_name_H-M   'P 1'
#
loop_
_entity.id
_entity.type
_entity.pdbx_description
1 polymer ?
#
loop_
_entity_poly.entity_id
_entity_poly.type
_entity_poly.pdbx_seq_one_letter_code
_entity_poly.pdbx_strand_id
1 'polypeptide(L)'
;MNEKKSKFKIIKFLLLEFVFCCIFTPIIAFHGPFNNVKDTLVGMSMTTMTHKWIAKLFLSDSEIQDILNENCVETLSQSKEALDNVHITSNGENNIKLSSLEGSRFKVYLLEISNPKKVRVGYAKNLGKVGEPTSEIAKGFNAIAAINGGSFKDETSNGTKFSGTGAYPQGVLMSDGKVIWKTVKPNTPIEIIGINYEGKLIVGKYTLNELKALNCKEALCYDPFLVVNGKKAKIKGDGGYGMAPRTAIGQKRDGTILFLVADGTVLKRDGLRMDELQDILYEKGAYTAANLDGGSSVTMYHDGEIINNPCDSVGERPVPSIFYVEP
;
A
#
# COMPACT_ATOMS: atom_id res chain seq x y z
N MET A 1 45.63 -26.33 27.37
CA MET A 1 45.61 -26.41 25.89
C MET A 1 44.41 -27.20 25.33
N ASN A 2 43.83 -28.15 26.08
CA ASN A 2 42.68 -28.95 25.62
C ASN A 2 41.32 -28.22 25.60
N GLU A 3 41.04 -27.28 26.51
CA GLU A 3 39.77 -26.53 26.50
C GLU A 3 39.59 -25.65 25.26
N LYS A 4 40.65 -24.95 24.81
CA LYS A 4 40.59 -24.12 23.58
C LYS A 4 40.33 -24.97 22.32
N LYS A 5 40.89 -26.19 22.25
CA LYS A 5 40.64 -27.13 21.15
C LYS A 5 39.20 -27.69 21.19
N SER A 6 38.65 -27.92 22.39
CA SER A 6 37.25 -28.33 22.57
C SER A 6 36.27 -27.23 22.14
N LYS A 7 36.47 -25.99 22.61
CA LYS A 7 35.66 -24.82 22.23
C LYS A 7 35.69 -24.57 20.72
N PHE A 8 36.84 -24.76 20.06
CA PHE A 8 36.96 -24.63 18.61
C PHE A 8 36.18 -25.70 17.82
N LYS A 9 36.11 -26.94 18.32
CA LYS A 9 35.27 -27.99 17.72
C LYS A 9 33.78 -27.69 17.87
N ILE A 10 33.36 -27.18 19.03
CA ILE A 10 31.97 -26.76 19.27
C ILE A 10 31.58 -25.61 18.33
N ILE A 11 32.45 -24.60 18.17
CA ILE A 11 32.19 -23.50 17.24
C ILE A 11 32.06 -24.01 15.80
N LYS A 12 32.92 -24.92 15.36
CA LYS A 12 32.81 -25.54 14.03
C LYS A 12 31.51 -26.33 13.85
N PHE A 13 31.09 -27.07 14.88
CA PHE A 13 29.84 -27.81 14.86
C PHE A 13 28.62 -26.87 14.78
N LEU A 14 28.57 -25.82 15.61
CA LEU A 14 27.51 -24.81 15.56
C LEU A 14 27.48 -24.07 14.22
N LEU A 15 28.64 -23.78 13.64
CA LEU A 15 28.72 -23.16 12.31
C LEU A 15 28.22 -24.10 11.21
N LEU A 16 28.50 -25.40 11.32
CA LEU A 16 27.96 -26.41 10.40
C LEU A 16 26.44 -26.51 10.51
N GLU A 17 25.89 -26.60 11.72
CA GLU A 17 24.44 -26.61 11.97
C GLU A 17 23.77 -25.34 11.44
N PHE A 18 24.39 -24.17 11.66
CA PHE A 18 23.90 -22.91 11.14
C PHE A 18 23.84 -22.91 9.60
N VAL A 19 24.91 -23.35 8.93
CA VAL A 19 24.94 -23.47 7.47
C VAL A 19 23.90 -24.47 6.97
N PHE A 20 23.74 -25.60 7.66
CA PHE A 20 22.72 -26.60 7.36
C PHE A 20 21.31 -26.00 7.45
N CYS A 21 20.99 -25.31 8.54
CA CYS A 21 19.71 -24.62 8.70
C CYS A 21 19.47 -23.57 7.61
N CYS A 22 20.47 -22.76 7.26
CA CYS A 22 20.34 -21.75 6.20
C CYS A 22 20.04 -22.36 4.82
N ILE A 23 20.54 -23.56 4.53
CA ILE A 23 20.31 -24.26 3.26
C ILE A 23 18.95 -24.96 3.25
N PHE A 24 18.63 -25.73 4.29
CA PHE A 24 17.45 -26.59 4.31
C PHE A 24 16.17 -25.85 4.68
N THR A 25 16.23 -24.79 5.48
CA THR A 25 15.02 -24.06 5.91
C THR A 25 14.26 -23.46 4.72
N PRO A 26 14.89 -22.75 3.76
CA PRO A 26 14.19 -22.26 2.57
C PRO A 26 13.60 -23.40 1.73
N ILE A 27 14.33 -24.51 1.55
CA ILE A 27 13.84 -25.67 0.79
C ILE A 27 12.59 -26.25 1.44
N ILE A 28 12.60 -26.44 2.76
CA ILE A 28 11.44 -26.93 3.53
C ILE A 28 10.30 -25.91 3.50
N ALA A 29 10.59 -24.61 3.52
CA ALA A 29 9.57 -23.58 3.47
C ALA A 29 8.84 -23.52 2.11
N PHE A 30 9.55 -23.72 0.99
CA PHE A 30 8.97 -23.65 -0.36
C PHE A 30 8.46 -24.99 -0.91
N HIS A 31 9.09 -26.12 -0.55
CA HIS A 31 8.72 -27.46 -1.04
C HIS A 31 8.21 -28.42 0.05
N GLY A 32 8.25 -28.01 1.31
CA GLY A 32 7.72 -28.82 2.41
C GLY A 32 6.20 -28.72 2.57
N PRO A 33 5.64 -29.39 3.59
CA PRO A 33 4.19 -29.52 3.76
C PRO A 33 3.49 -28.26 4.32
N PHE A 34 4.21 -27.14 4.47
CA PHE A 34 3.72 -25.92 5.14
C PHE A 34 3.16 -24.90 4.14
N ASN A 35 2.00 -25.19 3.55
CA ASN A 35 1.40 -24.34 2.51
C ASN A 35 1.22 -22.87 2.96
N ASN A 36 0.75 -22.61 4.18
CA ASN A 36 0.59 -21.24 4.67
C ASN A 36 1.91 -20.45 4.72
N VAL A 37 3.02 -21.12 5.06
CA VAL A 37 4.36 -20.49 5.11
C VAL A 37 4.83 -20.19 3.69
N LYS A 38 4.68 -21.16 2.79
CA LYS A 38 4.99 -21.00 1.36
C LYS A 38 4.21 -19.83 0.76
N ASP A 39 2.90 -19.80 0.96
CA ASP A 39 2.00 -18.78 0.41
C ASP A 39 2.37 -17.38 0.92
N THR A 40 2.61 -17.25 2.23
CA THR A 40 3.06 -15.99 2.85
C THR A 40 4.39 -15.53 2.25
N LEU A 41 5.37 -16.43 2.11
CA LEU A 41 6.68 -16.09 1.54
C LEU A 41 6.59 -15.69 0.07
N VAL A 42 5.74 -16.36 -0.71
CA VAL A 42 5.46 -16.01 -2.10
C VAL A 42 4.80 -14.64 -2.18
N GLY A 43 3.73 -14.39 -1.41
CA GLY A 43 3.03 -13.09 -1.39
C GLY A 43 3.96 -11.95 -0.99
N MET A 44 4.74 -12.12 0.08
CA MET A 44 5.74 -11.13 0.51
C MET A 44 6.80 -10.87 -0.58
N SER A 45 7.37 -11.94 -1.16
CA SER A 45 8.40 -11.82 -2.19
C SER A 45 7.89 -11.11 -3.44
N MET A 46 6.69 -11.49 -3.91
CA MET A 46 6.12 -10.99 -5.16
C MET A 46 5.58 -9.56 -5.05
N THR A 47 5.17 -9.14 -3.85
CA THR A 47 4.79 -7.76 -3.53
C THR A 47 6.03 -6.84 -3.49
N THR A 48 7.20 -7.35 -3.11
CA THR A 48 8.43 -6.53 -3.10
C THR A 48 8.93 -6.25 -4.51
N MET A 49 9.52 -5.08 -4.74
CA MET A 49 10.11 -4.74 -6.06
C MET A 49 11.45 -5.45 -6.31
N THR A 50 12.24 -5.70 -5.25
CA THR A 50 13.63 -6.18 -5.36
C THR A 50 13.83 -7.64 -4.95
N HIS A 51 12.94 -8.22 -4.15
CA HIS A 51 13.12 -9.58 -3.59
C HIS A 51 12.24 -10.64 -4.25
N LYS A 52 11.63 -10.34 -5.41
CA LYS A 52 10.89 -11.33 -6.21
C LYS A 52 11.72 -12.57 -6.56
N TRP A 53 13.04 -12.42 -6.63
CA TRP A 53 13.98 -13.50 -6.92
C TRP A 53 13.96 -14.61 -5.84
N ILE A 54 13.58 -14.30 -4.60
CA ILE A 54 13.54 -15.28 -3.51
C ILE A 54 12.53 -16.38 -3.86
N ALA A 55 11.30 -16.03 -4.23
CA ALA A 55 10.31 -17.02 -4.65
C ALA A 55 10.73 -17.73 -5.96
N LYS A 56 11.26 -16.99 -6.94
CA LYS A 56 11.72 -17.55 -8.22
C LYS A 56 12.92 -18.49 -8.12
N LEU A 57 13.65 -18.47 -7.00
CA LEU A 57 14.76 -19.41 -6.78
C LEU A 57 14.25 -20.84 -6.54
N PHE A 58 13.06 -20.97 -5.97
CA PHE A 58 12.49 -22.26 -5.55
C PHE A 58 11.29 -22.69 -6.41
N LEU A 59 10.54 -21.74 -6.97
CA LEU A 59 9.30 -22.01 -7.68
C LEU A 59 9.35 -21.49 -9.13
N SER A 60 8.68 -22.20 -10.02
CA SER A 60 8.45 -21.74 -11.40
C SER A 60 7.46 -20.57 -11.44
N ASP A 61 7.50 -19.80 -12.53
CA ASP A 61 6.55 -18.69 -12.72
C ASP A 61 5.09 -19.18 -12.72
N SER A 62 4.80 -20.39 -13.22
CA SER A 62 3.45 -20.97 -13.16
C SER A 62 3.02 -21.30 -11.73
N GLU A 63 3.87 -21.95 -10.94
CA GLU A 63 3.54 -22.27 -9.54
C GLU A 63 3.33 -21.01 -8.70
N ILE A 64 4.14 -19.98 -8.94
CA ILE A 64 3.96 -18.67 -8.31
C ILE A 64 2.60 -18.08 -8.69
N GLN A 65 2.23 -18.12 -9.97
CA GLN A 65 0.93 -17.60 -10.41
C GLN A 65 -0.24 -18.41 -9.83
N ASP A 66 -0.13 -19.73 -9.74
CA ASP A 66 -1.17 -20.57 -9.14
C ASP A 66 -1.37 -20.22 -7.66
N ILE A 67 -0.28 -20.06 -6.89
CA ILE A 67 -0.34 -19.62 -5.49
C ILE A 67 -0.97 -18.23 -5.37
N LEU A 68 -0.62 -17.28 -6.23
CA LEU A 68 -1.20 -15.93 -6.22
C LEU A 68 -2.67 -15.92 -6.66
N ASN A 69 -3.08 -16.81 -7.57
CA ASN A 69 -4.47 -16.94 -8.00
C ASN A 69 -5.34 -17.56 -6.90
N GLU A 70 -4.78 -18.50 -6.13
CA GLU A 70 -5.42 -19.08 -4.94
C GLU A 70 -5.42 -18.10 -3.76
N ASN A 71 -4.45 -17.19 -3.68
CA ASN A 71 -4.33 -16.13 -2.67
C ASN A 71 -4.56 -14.75 -3.30
N CYS A 72 -5.81 -14.41 -3.60
CA CYS A 72 -6.14 -13.13 -4.25
C CYS A 72 -7.31 -12.41 -3.56
N VAL A 73 -7.42 -11.12 -3.86
CA VAL A 73 -8.62 -10.33 -3.57
C VAL A 73 -9.49 -10.30 -4.82
N GLU A 74 -10.69 -10.88 -4.74
CA GLU A 74 -11.65 -10.86 -5.86
C GLU A 74 -12.04 -9.41 -6.16
N THR A 75 -11.85 -8.97 -7.41
CA THR A 75 -12.13 -7.58 -7.81
C THR A 75 -13.63 -7.31 -7.81
N LEU A 76 -14.05 -6.36 -6.97
CA LEU A 76 -15.41 -5.82 -7.00
C LEU A 76 -15.45 -4.61 -7.93
N SER A 77 -16.51 -4.50 -8.73
CA SER A 77 -16.79 -3.32 -9.55
C SER A 77 -17.69 -2.35 -8.79
N GLN A 78 -17.27 -1.10 -8.68
CA GLN A 78 -18.10 -0.04 -8.14
C GLN A 78 -19.18 0.33 -9.16
N SER A 79 -20.46 0.27 -8.74
CA SER A 79 -21.57 0.68 -9.59
C SER A 79 -21.83 2.18 -9.47
N LYS A 80 -22.43 2.78 -10.50
CA LYS A 80 -22.82 4.21 -10.45
C LYS A 80 -23.78 4.50 -9.30
N GLU A 81 -24.74 3.61 -9.07
CA GLU A 81 -25.68 3.65 -7.93
C GLU A 81 -24.97 3.65 -6.58
N ALA A 82 -23.79 3.02 -6.47
CA ALA A 82 -23.06 3.01 -5.22
C ALA A 82 -22.41 4.37 -4.91
N LEU A 83 -21.97 5.11 -5.92
CA LEU A 83 -21.51 6.50 -5.74
C LEU A 83 -22.67 7.38 -5.26
N ASP A 84 -23.89 7.15 -5.72
CA ASP A 84 -25.08 7.92 -5.33
C ASP A 84 -25.54 7.63 -3.89
N ASN A 85 -25.18 6.47 -3.35
CA ASN A 85 -25.45 6.07 -1.95
C ASN A 85 -24.48 6.69 -0.92
N VAL A 86 -23.51 7.49 -1.37
CA VAL A 86 -22.67 8.33 -0.50
C VAL A 86 -23.26 9.73 -0.46
N HIS A 87 -23.66 10.15 0.74
CA HIS A 87 -24.28 11.44 1.01
C HIS A 87 -23.30 12.31 1.77
N ILE A 88 -22.75 13.33 1.09
CA ILE A 88 -21.78 14.23 1.70
C ILE A 88 -22.49 15.15 2.69
N THR A 89 -22.25 14.95 3.98
CA THR A 89 -22.93 15.68 5.07
C THR A 89 -22.13 16.85 5.63
N SER A 90 -20.89 17.08 5.15
CA SER A 90 -20.06 18.18 5.64
C SER A 90 -20.67 19.55 5.33
N ASN A 91 -20.79 20.39 6.36
CA ASN A 91 -21.23 21.78 6.26
C ASN A 91 -20.12 22.75 5.83
N GLY A 92 -19.02 22.24 5.26
CA GLY A 92 -17.83 23.04 4.90
C GLY A 92 -16.72 23.01 5.94
N GLU A 93 -17.05 22.75 7.20
CA GLU A 93 -16.06 22.47 8.25
C GLU A 93 -15.29 21.17 7.99
N ASN A 94 -13.99 21.20 8.25
CA ASN A 94 -13.09 20.06 8.07
C ASN A 94 -12.50 19.63 9.41
N ASN A 95 -13.25 18.81 10.14
CA ASN A 95 -12.77 18.17 11.36
C ASN A 95 -11.90 16.98 10.99
N ILE A 96 -10.65 16.99 11.47
CA ILE A 96 -9.70 15.90 11.29
C ILE A 96 -9.45 15.29 12.66
N LYS A 97 -9.76 13.99 12.81
CA LYS A 97 -9.62 13.28 14.09
C LYS A 97 -8.63 12.14 13.95
N LEU A 98 -7.51 12.25 14.68
CA LEU A 98 -6.54 11.17 14.82
C LEU A 98 -6.96 10.19 15.91
N SER A 99 -6.86 8.91 15.61
CA SER A 99 -7.01 7.81 16.57
C SER A 99 -6.00 6.71 16.29
N SER A 100 -5.74 5.86 17.27
CA SER A 100 -4.86 4.70 17.10
C SER A 100 -5.46 3.44 17.69
N LEU A 101 -5.13 2.30 17.08
CA LEU A 101 -5.44 0.95 17.56
C LEU A 101 -4.13 0.18 17.72
N GLU A 102 -3.90 -0.39 18.90
CA GLU A 102 -2.72 -1.21 19.16
C GLU A 102 -3.12 -2.68 19.26
N GLY A 103 -2.51 -3.50 18.41
CA GLY A 103 -2.57 -4.95 18.46
C GLY A 103 -1.24 -5.53 18.90
N SER A 104 -1.18 -6.84 19.14
CA SER A 104 0.05 -7.52 19.56
C SER A 104 1.17 -7.44 18.51
N ARG A 105 0.83 -7.34 17.22
CA ARG A 105 1.77 -7.37 16.09
C ARG A 105 1.79 -6.09 15.26
N PHE A 106 0.92 -5.12 15.55
CA PHE A 106 0.74 -3.92 14.73
C PHE A 106 0.30 -2.73 15.56
N LYS A 107 0.54 -1.53 15.04
CA LYS A 107 -0.10 -0.30 15.51
C LYS A 107 -0.69 0.42 14.32
N VAL A 108 -1.98 0.70 14.39
CA VAL A 108 -2.74 1.37 13.33
C VAL A 108 -2.99 2.80 13.77
N TYR A 109 -2.80 3.74 12.84
CA TYR A 109 -3.21 5.12 12.97
C TYR A 109 -4.30 5.40 11.94
N LEU A 110 -5.35 6.07 12.38
CA LEU A 110 -6.53 6.39 11.58
C LEU A 110 -6.85 7.87 11.72
N LEU A 111 -6.89 8.58 10.60
CA LEU A 111 -7.44 9.92 10.49
C LEU A 111 -8.82 9.85 9.87
N GLU A 112 -9.81 10.42 10.57
CA GLU A 112 -11.16 10.64 10.06
C GLU A 112 -11.28 12.10 9.61
N ILE A 113 -11.55 12.33 8.33
CA ILE A 113 -11.57 13.65 7.68
C ILE A 113 -12.99 13.93 7.24
N SER A 114 -13.67 14.87 7.92
CA SER A 114 -15.11 15.09 7.72
C SER A 114 -15.43 15.74 6.38
N ASN A 115 -14.52 16.52 5.79
CA ASN A 115 -14.74 17.19 4.50
C ASN A 115 -13.97 16.49 3.37
N PRO A 116 -14.61 15.60 2.59
CA PRO A 116 -13.94 14.87 1.52
C PRO A 116 -13.42 15.76 0.39
N LYS A 117 -14.00 16.95 0.19
CA LYS A 117 -13.60 17.86 -0.89
C LYS A 117 -12.23 18.52 -0.66
N LYS A 118 -11.76 18.48 0.59
CA LYS A 118 -10.43 18.92 1.00
C LYS A 118 -9.35 17.89 0.70
N VAL A 119 -9.72 16.65 0.38
CA VAL A 119 -8.77 15.59 0.04
C VAL A 119 -8.34 15.71 -1.42
N ARG A 120 -7.03 15.69 -1.64
CA ARG A 120 -6.39 15.93 -2.94
C ARG A 120 -5.22 14.99 -3.18
N VAL A 121 -4.83 14.85 -4.44
CA VAL A 121 -3.61 14.13 -4.82
C VAL A 121 -2.46 15.13 -4.93
N GLY A 122 -1.40 14.87 -4.17
CA GLY A 122 -0.13 15.60 -4.24
C GLY A 122 0.91 14.76 -4.95
N TYR A 123 1.95 15.40 -5.48
CA TYR A 123 3.00 14.73 -6.24
C TYR A 123 4.36 15.40 -6.10
N ALA A 124 5.42 14.62 -6.28
CA ALA A 124 6.80 15.11 -6.23
C ALA A 124 7.05 16.15 -7.34
N LYS A 125 7.84 17.18 -7.06
CA LYS A 125 8.18 18.28 -7.97
C LYS A 125 8.91 17.80 -9.21
N ASN A 126 9.71 16.73 -9.08
CA ASN A 126 10.60 16.23 -10.13
C ASN A 126 10.20 14.83 -10.61
N LEU A 127 8.90 14.60 -10.87
CA LEU A 127 8.42 13.36 -11.48
C LEU A 127 9.24 12.98 -12.71
N GLY A 128 9.53 11.68 -12.84
CA GLY A 128 10.39 11.12 -13.87
C GLY A 128 11.89 11.30 -13.63
N LYS A 129 12.30 11.93 -12.52
CA LYS A 129 13.71 12.04 -12.09
C LYS A 129 13.91 11.55 -10.66
N VAL A 130 13.16 12.10 -9.71
CA VAL A 130 13.25 11.75 -8.28
C VAL A 130 11.91 12.03 -7.60
N GLY A 131 11.49 11.10 -6.75
CA GLY A 131 10.36 11.26 -5.83
C GLY A 131 10.76 12.09 -4.61
N GLU A 132 9.82 12.28 -3.70
CA GLU A 132 10.04 13.02 -2.45
C GLU A 132 9.41 12.25 -1.28
N PRO A 133 9.93 12.37 -0.05
CA PRO A 133 9.23 11.89 1.15
C PRO A 133 7.79 12.40 1.22
N THR A 134 6.89 11.61 1.80
CA THR A 134 5.47 11.98 1.96
C THR A 134 5.34 13.31 2.69
N SER A 135 6.14 13.51 3.76
CA SER A 135 6.17 14.74 4.54
C SER A 135 6.64 15.96 3.72
N GLU A 136 7.60 15.80 2.83
CA GLU A 136 8.12 16.90 1.99
C GLU A 136 7.12 17.30 0.89
N ILE A 137 6.45 16.31 0.28
CA ILE A 137 5.34 16.59 -0.63
C ILE A 137 4.21 17.30 0.12
N ALA A 138 3.84 16.81 1.30
CA ALA A 138 2.80 17.40 2.16
C ALA A 138 3.11 18.87 2.50
N LYS A 139 4.34 19.17 2.95
CA LYS A 139 4.80 20.55 3.21
C LYS A 139 4.75 21.40 1.95
N GLY A 140 5.15 20.86 0.80
CA GLY A 140 5.09 21.57 -0.49
C GLY A 140 3.68 22.00 -0.90
N PHE A 141 2.65 21.26 -0.48
CA PHE A 141 1.24 21.58 -0.70
C PHE A 141 0.57 22.27 0.50
N ASN A 142 1.32 22.64 1.55
CA ASN A 142 0.80 23.16 2.82
C ASN A 142 -0.28 22.25 3.43
N ALA A 143 -0.14 20.92 3.31
CA ALA A 143 -1.14 19.98 3.79
C ALA A 143 -1.26 19.99 5.32
N ILE A 144 -2.50 19.82 5.81
CA ILE A 144 -2.74 19.53 7.24
C ILE A 144 -2.39 18.07 7.54
N ALA A 145 -2.77 17.16 6.64
CA ALA A 145 -2.54 15.74 6.79
C ALA A 145 -2.21 15.08 5.44
N ALA A 146 -1.47 13.97 5.46
CA ALA A 146 -1.17 13.19 4.27
C ALA A 146 -0.86 11.72 4.55
N ILE A 147 -1.05 10.89 3.53
CA ILE A 147 -0.56 9.51 3.46
C ILE A 147 0.09 9.25 2.10
N ASN A 148 1.03 8.31 2.03
CA ASN A 148 1.63 7.91 0.76
C ASN A 148 0.57 7.38 -0.23
N GLY A 149 0.87 7.50 -1.53
CA GLY A 149 -0.11 7.30 -2.60
C GLY A 149 0.04 5.98 -3.36
N GLY A 150 0.12 6.12 -4.69
CA GLY A 150 -0.10 5.04 -5.64
C GLY A 150 1.16 4.33 -6.12
N SER A 151 0.95 3.47 -7.11
CA SER A 151 1.96 2.55 -7.64
C SER A 151 3.04 3.33 -8.35
N PHE A 152 4.27 2.89 -8.17
CA PHE A 152 5.41 3.47 -8.86
C PHE A 152 6.46 2.42 -9.21
N LYS A 153 7.34 2.80 -10.14
CA LYS A 153 8.49 2.00 -10.54
C LYS A 153 9.75 2.79 -10.26
N ASP A 154 10.75 2.09 -9.76
CA ASP A 154 12.10 2.63 -9.67
C ASP A 154 12.85 2.30 -10.96
N GLU A 155 13.16 3.33 -11.74
CA GLU A 155 14.09 3.29 -12.87
C GLU A 155 15.14 4.39 -12.67
N THR A 156 16.33 4.25 -13.26
CA THR A 156 17.27 5.36 -13.42
C THR A 156 17.36 5.72 -14.90
N SER A 157 17.83 6.93 -15.21
CA SER A 157 18.02 7.46 -16.57
C SER A 157 18.89 6.58 -17.49
N ASN A 158 19.66 5.64 -16.93
CA ASN A 158 20.50 4.69 -17.67
C ASN A 158 19.87 3.29 -17.79
N GLY A 159 18.57 3.13 -17.49
CA GLY A 159 17.86 1.84 -17.57
C GLY A 159 18.25 0.84 -16.48
N THR A 160 19.09 1.23 -15.52
CA THR A 160 19.52 0.39 -14.40
C THR A 160 18.48 0.46 -13.28
N LYS A 161 18.00 -0.70 -12.82
CA LYS A 161 17.02 -0.83 -11.74
C LYS A 161 17.70 -0.63 -10.38
N PHE A 162 17.90 0.61 -9.96
CA PHE A 162 18.24 0.91 -8.57
C PHE A 162 16.96 1.19 -7.79
N SER A 163 16.81 0.61 -6.60
CA SER A 163 15.66 0.81 -5.71
C SER A 163 15.67 2.21 -5.08
N GLY A 164 14.49 2.82 -4.92
CA GLY A 164 14.29 3.94 -4.02
C GLY A 164 14.28 5.34 -4.66
N THR A 165 14.16 5.48 -5.99
CA THR A 165 14.04 6.82 -6.59
C THR A 165 12.64 7.39 -6.40
N GLY A 166 11.60 6.56 -6.34
CA GLY A 166 10.22 7.02 -6.18
C GLY A 166 9.74 7.90 -7.33
N ALA A 167 10.39 7.82 -8.50
CA ALA A 167 10.29 8.86 -9.51
C ALA A 167 9.16 8.66 -10.54
N TYR A 168 8.75 7.41 -10.80
CA TYR A 168 7.89 7.10 -11.96
C TYR A 168 6.53 6.52 -11.52
N PRO A 169 5.47 7.35 -11.40
CA PRO A 169 4.11 6.84 -11.19
C PRO A 169 3.73 5.84 -12.28
N GLN A 170 2.98 4.80 -11.91
CA GLN A 170 2.40 3.83 -12.83
C GLN A 170 0.94 4.18 -13.14
N GLY A 171 0.50 3.88 -14.35
CA GLY A 171 -0.88 4.11 -14.77
C GLY A 171 -1.15 5.58 -15.04
N VAL A 172 -1.98 6.22 -14.23
CA VAL A 172 -2.39 7.61 -14.35
C VAL A 172 -2.29 8.30 -13.00
N LEU A 173 -1.81 9.54 -13.02
CA LEU A 173 -1.86 10.46 -11.90
C LEU A 173 -2.64 11.71 -12.32
N MET A 174 -3.69 12.04 -11.58
CA MET A 174 -4.52 13.21 -11.82
C MET A 174 -4.60 14.08 -10.58
N SER A 175 -4.56 15.39 -10.79
CA SER A 175 -4.90 16.38 -9.76
C SER A 175 -5.63 17.55 -10.40
N ASP A 176 -6.61 18.11 -9.69
CA ASP A 176 -7.43 19.22 -10.16
C ASP A 176 -8.07 18.98 -11.55
N GLY A 177 -8.53 17.74 -11.78
CA GLY A 177 -9.14 17.29 -13.04
C GLY A 177 -8.17 17.15 -14.22
N LYS A 178 -6.86 17.40 -14.01
CA LYS A 178 -5.82 17.34 -15.03
C LYS A 178 -4.99 16.08 -14.90
N VAL A 179 -4.62 15.48 -16.02
CA VAL A 179 -3.66 14.35 -16.04
C VAL A 179 -2.26 14.92 -15.90
N ILE A 180 -1.63 14.68 -14.75
CA ILE A 180 -0.26 15.10 -14.43
C ILE A 180 0.76 14.11 -14.99
N TRP A 181 0.43 12.82 -14.93
CA TRP A 181 1.28 11.75 -15.44
C TRP A 181 0.45 10.62 -16.05
N LYS A 182 1.00 9.97 -17.08
CA LYS A 182 0.40 8.76 -17.66
C LYS A 182 1.46 7.84 -18.26
N THR A 183 1.32 6.55 -18.04
CA THR A 183 2.13 5.50 -18.70
C THR A 183 1.29 4.57 -19.59
N VAL A 184 -0.01 4.82 -19.69
CA VAL A 184 -0.96 4.00 -20.46
C VAL A 184 -1.64 4.77 -21.60
N LYS A 185 -2.20 4.03 -22.56
CA LYS A 185 -3.00 4.61 -23.65
C LYS A 185 -4.36 5.09 -23.09
N PRO A 186 -5.00 6.12 -23.67
CA PRO A 186 -6.22 6.70 -23.12
C PRO A 186 -7.41 5.74 -22.94
N ASN A 187 -7.53 4.76 -23.83
CA ASN A 187 -8.63 3.78 -23.84
C ASN A 187 -8.26 2.47 -23.12
N THR A 188 -7.15 2.43 -22.40
CA THR A 188 -6.77 1.28 -21.58
C THR A 188 -7.40 1.42 -20.21
N PRO A 189 -8.31 0.51 -19.79
CA PRO A 189 -8.81 0.49 -18.43
C PRO A 189 -7.66 0.22 -17.45
N ILE A 190 -7.63 1.00 -16.38
CA ILE A 190 -6.62 0.92 -15.32
C ILE A 190 -7.30 0.98 -13.96
N GLU A 191 -6.70 0.33 -12.98
CA GLU A 191 -7.09 0.39 -11.58
C GLU A 191 -6.91 1.82 -11.06
N ILE A 192 -7.99 2.41 -10.57
CA ILE A 192 -8.03 3.79 -10.09
C ILE A 192 -8.55 3.81 -8.67
N ILE A 193 -7.91 4.65 -7.87
CA ILE A 193 -8.41 5.18 -6.62
C ILE A 193 -8.41 6.70 -6.77
N GLY A 194 -9.59 7.31 -6.73
CA GLY A 194 -9.74 8.74 -6.99
C GLY A 194 -10.90 9.37 -6.25
N ILE A 195 -11.03 10.69 -6.35
CA ILE A 195 -12.10 11.47 -5.73
C ILE A 195 -12.65 12.42 -6.79
N ASN A 196 -13.98 12.47 -6.94
CA ASN A 196 -14.63 13.39 -7.86
C ASN A 196 -14.86 14.78 -7.24
N TYR A 197 -15.34 15.74 -8.04
CA TYR A 197 -15.65 17.09 -7.54
C TYR A 197 -16.72 17.14 -6.44
N GLU A 198 -17.55 16.10 -6.29
CA GLU A 198 -18.52 16.00 -5.20
C GLU A 198 -17.87 15.53 -3.90
N GLY A 199 -16.66 14.97 -3.93
CA GLY A 199 -15.99 14.37 -2.78
C GLY A 199 -16.27 12.87 -2.64
N LYS A 200 -16.79 12.19 -3.67
CA LYS A 200 -17.06 10.75 -3.65
C LYS A 200 -15.80 9.98 -4.07
N LEU A 201 -15.44 8.95 -3.30
CA LEU A 201 -14.32 8.06 -3.53
C LEU A 201 -14.67 7.06 -4.64
N ILE A 202 -13.95 7.15 -5.74
CA ILE A 202 -14.03 6.28 -6.92
C ILE A 202 -12.98 5.17 -6.79
N VAL A 203 -13.41 3.92 -6.89
CA VAL A 203 -12.53 2.75 -6.94
C VAL A 203 -12.98 1.81 -8.05
N GLY A 204 -12.08 1.32 -8.88
CA GLY A 204 -12.45 0.44 -9.98
C GLY A 204 -11.48 0.47 -11.15
N LYS A 205 -11.82 -0.23 -12.23
CA LYS A 205 -11.09 -0.15 -13.50
C LYS A 205 -11.78 0.86 -14.41
N TYR A 206 -11.05 1.91 -14.80
CA TYR A 206 -11.58 2.97 -15.65
C TYR A 206 -10.57 3.39 -16.71
N THR A 207 -11.08 3.83 -17.85
CA THR A 207 -10.33 4.58 -18.86
C THR A 207 -10.29 6.06 -18.49
N LEU A 208 -9.40 6.83 -19.11
CA LEU A 208 -9.34 8.28 -18.90
C LEU A 208 -10.66 9.00 -19.28
N ASN A 209 -11.38 8.49 -20.27
CA ASN A 209 -12.64 9.07 -20.70
C ASN A 209 -13.77 8.80 -19.68
N GLU A 210 -13.79 7.60 -19.08
CA GLU A 210 -14.74 7.28 -18.01
C GLU A 210 -14.47 8.12 -16.76
N LEU A 211 -13.20 8.33 -16.39
CA LEU A 211 -12.86 9.22 -15.28
C LEU A 211 -13.36 10.66 -15.50
N LYS A 212 -13.24 11.18 -16.72
CA LYS A 212 -13.81 12.48 -17.08
C LYS A 212 -15.33 12.48 -16.96
N ALA A 213 -16.01 11.43 -17.44
CA ALA A 213 -17.46 11.30 -17.33
C ALA A 213 -17.94 11.19 -15.87
N LEU A 214 -17.10 10.68 -14.97
CA LEU A 214 -17.33 10.64 -13.53
C LEU A 214 -16.97 11.93 -12.80
N ASN A 215 -16.58 12.99 -13.52
CA ASN A 215 -16.10 14.25 -12.96
C ASN A 215 -14.95 14.01 -11.95
N CYS A 216 -14.06 13.05 -12.25
CA CYS A 216 -12.93 12.72 -11.39
C CYS A 216 -11.96 13.91 -11.31
N LYS A 217 -11.67 14.36 -10.08
CA LYS A 217 -10.82 15.52 -9.80
C LYS A 217 -9.41 15.06 -9.46
N GLU A 218 -9.30 14.06 -8.60
CA GLU A 218 -8.04 13.58 -8.04
C GLU A 218 -7.98 12.07 -8.30
N ALA A 219 -6.86 11.54 -8.81
CA ALA A 219 -6.74 10.10 -9.03
C ALA A 219 -5.29 9.63 -9.03
N LEU A 220 -5.09 8.40 -8.55
CA LEU A 220 -3.87 7.64 -8.71
C LEU A 220 -4.22 6.16 -8.94
N CYS A 221 -3.22 5.36 -9.30
CA CYS A 221 -3.40 3.92 -9.52
C CYS A 221 -2.88 3.10 -8.35
N TYR A 222 -3.72 2.23 -7.80
CA TYR A 222 -3.32 1.13 -6.91
C TYR A 222 -4.46 0.11 -6.81
N ASP A 223 -4.15 -1.07 -6.27
CA ASP A 223 -5.08 -2.15 -5.97
C ASP A 223 -4.58 -2.95 -4.73
N PRO A 224 -5.38 -3.81 -4.08
CA PRO A 224 -6.76 -4.18 -4.36
C PRO A 224 -7.80 -3.23 -3.74
N PHE A 225 -9.04 -3.35 -4.19
CA PHE A 225 -10.20 -2.70 -3.57
C PHE A 225 -10.75 -3.59 -2.46
N LEU A 226 -10.86 -3.06 -1.25
CA LEU A 226 -11.10 -3.84 -0.04
C LEU A 226 -12.58 -3.87 0.33
N VAL A 227 -13.24 -2.71 0.24
CA VAL A 227 -14.67 -2.60 0.48
C VAL A 227 -15.26 -1.84 -0.69
N VAL A 228 -16.28 -2.40 -1.33
CA VAL A 228 -16.95 -1.77 -2.46
C VAL A 228 -18.45 -1.91 -2.25
N ASN A 229 -19.14 -0.78 -2.26
CA ASN A 229 -20.60 -0.70 -2.08
C ASN A 229 -21.05 -1.29 -0.73
N GLY A 230 -20.27 -1.07 0.33
CA GLY A 230 -20.52 -1.58 1.68
C GLY A 230 -20.36 -3.08 1.83
N LYS A 231 -19.72 -3.75 0.86
CA LYS A 231 -19.43 -5.17 0.89
C LYS A 231 -17.93 -5.39 0.89
N LYS A 232 -17.46 -6.26 1.79
CA LYS A 232 -16.08 -6.73 1.80
C LYS A 232 -15.78 -7.51 0.53
N ALA A 233 -14.66 -7.20 -0.11
CA ALA A 233 -14.10 -8.04 -1.17
C ALA A 233 -13.76 -9.42 -0.62
N LYS A 234 -13.95 -10.47 -1.42
CA LYS A 234 -13.60 -11.81 -0.99
C LYS A 234 -12.09 -11.98 -1.09
N ILE A 235 -11.45 -12.20 0.05
CA ILE A 235 -10.02 -12.43 0.16
C ILE A 235 -9.82 -13.93 0.33
N LYS A 236 -9.08 -14.55 -0.60
CA LYS A 236 -8.67 -15.95 -0.47
C LYS A 236 -7.26 -15.98 0.14
N GLY A 237 -7.07 -16.87 1.11
CA GLY A 237 -5.85 -16.95 1.92
C GLY A 237 -5.42 -15.60 2.49
N ASP A 238 -4.19 -15.14 2.22
CA ASP A 238 -3.69 -13.84 2.69
C ASP A 238 -3.94 -12.67 1.71
N GLY A 239 -4.62 -12.94 0.60
CA GLY A 239 -4.89 -11.98 -0.47
C GLY A 239 -3.73 -11.76 -1.44
N GLY A 240 -2.61 -12.48 -1.30
CA GLY A 240 -1.45 -12.44 -2.19
C GLY A 240 -0.41 -11.40 -1.79
N TYR A 241 -0.66 -10.71 -0.68
CA TYR A 241 0.11 -9.56 -0.24
C TYR A 241 1.01 -9.85 0.97
N GLY A 242 0.84 -11.00 1.63
CA GLY A 242 1.56 -11.31 2.85
C GLY A 242 1.20 -10.40 4.03
N MET A 243 2.04 -10.48 5.05
CA MET A 243 1.98 -9.59 6.21
C MET A 243 3.02 -8.48 6.04
N ALA A 244 2.58 -7.23 6.11
CA ALA A 244 3.44 -6.07 5.87
C ALA A 244 2.85 -4.78 6.48
N PRO A 245 3.65 -3.70 6.61
CA PRO A 245 3.12 -2.36 6.77
C PRO A 245 2.14 -2.03 5.63
N ARG A 246 1.02 -1.36 5.95
CA ARG A 246 -0.04 -1.03 4.98
C ARG A 246 -0.45 0.43 5.04
N THR A 247 -0.89 0.96 3.90
CA THR A 247 -1.59 2.23 3.79
C THR A 247 -2.91 1.99 3.07
N ALA A 248 -3.98 2.65 3.49
CA ALA A 248 -5.28 2.55 2.84
C ALA A 248 -6.07 3.86 2.92
N ILE A 249 -6.98 4.00 1.98
CA ILE A 249 -7.99 5.06 1.97
C ILE A 249 -9.39 4.45 1.98
N GLY A 250 -10.27 5.02 2.78
CA GLY A 250 -11.69 4.65 2.85
C GLY A 250 -12.61 5.86 2.82
N GLN A 251 -13.88 5.61 2.56
CA GLN A 251 -14.95 6.59 2.65
C GLN A 251 -16.18 5.97 3.30
N LYS A 252 -16.73 6.65 4.30
CA LYS A 252 -18.02 6.30 4.92
C LYS A 252 -19.19 6.81 4.09
N ARG A 253 -20.41 6.31 4.38
CA ARG A 253 -21.64 6.76 3.70
C ARG A 253 -21.94 8.25 3.87
N ASP A 254 -21.47 8.87 4.94
CA ASP A 254 -21.67 10.31 5.25
C ASP A 254 -20.65 11.23 4.54
N GLY A 255 -19.75 10.66 3.75
CA GLY A 255 -18.69 11.34 3.02
C GLY A 255 -17.34 11.39 3.73
N THR A 256 -17.26 11.07 5.03
CA THR A 256 -16.02 11.09 5.81
C THR A 256 -14.95 10.22 5.16
N ILE A 257 -13.78 10.80 4.88
CA ILE A 257 -12.62 10.07 4.36
C ILE A 257 -11.81 9.50 5.52
N LEU A 258 -11.32 8.29 5.33
CA LEU A 258 -10.46 7.56 6.25
C LEU A 258 -9.07 7.48 5.63
N PHE A 259 -8.07 8.03 6.28
CA PHE A 259 -6.66 7.69 6.01
C PHE A 259 -6.20 6.71 7.08
N LEU A 260 -5.71 5.55 6.68
CA LEU A 260 -5.25 4.51 7.58
C LEU A 260 -3.83 4.11 7.22
N VAL A 261 -2.94 4.13 8.22
CA VAL A 261 -1.63 3.47 8.12
C VAL A 261 -1.46 2.45 9.23
N ALA A 262 -0.85 1.33 8.89
CA ALA A 262 -0.50 0.27 9.82
C ALA A 262 1.01 0.11 9.84
N ASP A 263 1.62 0.39 10.99
CA ASP A 263 3.03 0.17 11.20
C ASP A 263 3.35 -1.32 11.23
N GLY A 264 4.42 -1.67 10.52
CA GLY A 264 5.20 -2.89 10.71
C GLY A 264 6.67 -2.53 10.70
N THR A 265 7.50 -3.19 11.49
CA THR A 265 8.96 -3.08 11.40
C THR A 265 9.56 -4.46 11.57
N VAL A 266 10.60 -4.77 10.79
CA VAL A 266 11.29 -6.07 10.76
C VAL A 266 11.72 -6.56 12.15
N LEU A 267 11.87 -5.65 13.13
CA LEU A 267 12.37 -5.94 14.47
C LEU A 267 11.30 -5.98 15.58
N LYS A 268 10.07 -5.49 15.36
CA LYS A 268 9.07 -5.36 16.46
C LYS A 268 7.62 -5.65 16.08
N ARG A 269 7.22 -5.48 14.81
CA ARG A 269 5.81 -5.52 14.40
C ARG A 269 5.70 -6.09 13.00
N ASP A 270 4.90 -7.11 12.80
CA ASP A 270 4.80 -7.75 11.49
C ASP A 270 3.92 -6.95 10.50
N GLY A 271 3.08 -6.04 11.01
CA GLY A 271 2.11 -5.30 10.22
C GLY A 271 0.78 -6.05 10.07
N LEU A 272 0.05 -5.76 8.99
CA LEU A 272 -1.27 -6.31 8.72
C LEU A 272 -1.27 -7.21 7.49
N ARG A 273 -2.06 -8.28 7.56
CA ARG A 273 -2.58 -8.97 6.37
C ARG A 273 -3.68 -8.16 5.70
N MET A 274 -4.03 -8.52 4.48
CA MET A 274 -5.02 -7.77 3.69
C MET A 274 -6.44 -7.90 4.25
N ASP A 275 -6.80 -9.06 4.81
CA ASP A 275 -8.07 -9.30 5.50
C ASP A 275 -8.21 -8.45 6.78
N GLU A 276 -7.15 -8.38 7.58
CA GLU A 276 -7.12 -7.54 8.79
C GLU A 276 -7.29 -6.05 8.45
N LEU A 277 -6.63 -5.57 7.38
CA LEU A 277 -6.79 -4.20 6.89
C LEU A 277 -8.23 -3.91 6.43
N GLN A 278 -8.81 -4.84 5.67
CA GLN A 278 -10.19 -4.75 5.19
C GLN A 278 -11.17 -4.70 6.37
N ASP A 279 -11.02 -5.58 7.35
CA ASP A 279 -11.90 -5.68 8.51
C ASP A 279 -11.86 -4.40 9.34
N ILE A 280 -10.68 -3.83 9.59
CA ILE A 280 -10.55 -2.56 10.33
C ILE A 280 -11.28 -1.43 9.59
N LEU A 281 -11.08 -1.30 8.27
CA LEU A 281 -11.75 -0.25 7.49
C LEU A 281 -13.28 -0.45 7.49
N TYR A 282 -13.73 -1.70 7.36
CA TYR A 282 -15.15 -2.04 7.38
C TYR A 282 -15.80 -1.74 8.75
N GLU A 283 -15.15 -2.13 9.85
CA GLU A 283 -15.59 -1.84 11.22
C GLU A 283 -15.61 -0.34 11.53
N LYS A 284 -14.70 0.43 10.93
CA LYS A 284 -14.71 1.90 10.99
C LYS A 284 -15.77 2.54 10.09
N GLY A 285 -16.62 1.74 9.44
CA GLY A 285 -17.77 2.18 8.68
C GLY A 285 -17.45 2.56 7.23
N ALA A 286 -16.31 2.11 6.69
CA ALA A 286 -16.01 2.32 5.29
C ALA A 286 -17.08 1.65 4.41
N TYR A 287 -17.70 2.46 3.56
CA TYR A 287 -18.60 2.00 2.51
C TYR A 287 -17.83 1.69 1.22
N THR A 288 -16.78 2.46 0.97
CA THR A 288 -15.79 2.22 -0.10
C THR A 288 -14.41 2.27 0.53
N ALA A 289 -13.51 1.35 0.20
CA ALA A 289 -12.13 1.36 0.68
C ALA A 289 -11.18 0.64 -0.28
N ALA A 290 -9.96 1.13 -0.37
CA ALA A 290 -8.91 0.56 -1.19
C ALA A 290 -7.56 0.60 -0.47
N ASN A 291 -6.74 -0.40 -0.79
CA ASN A 291 -5.35 -0.43 -0.39
C ASN A 291 -4.53 0.57 -1.23
N LEU A 292 -3.44 1.07 -0.65
CA LEU A 292 -2.46 1.95 -1.27
C LEU A 292 -1.06 1.35 -1.14
N ASP A 293 -0.03 2.07 -1.60
CA ASP A 293 1.33 1.55 -1.55
C ASP A 293 1.78 1.24 -0.11
N GLY A 294 2.36 0.05 0.06
CA GLY A 294 2.68 -0.51 1.37
C GLY A 294 4.17 -0.60 1.65
N GLY A 295 4.53 -1.43 2.64
CA GLY A 295 5.92 -1.71 2.98
C GLY A 295 6.69 -0.45 3.40
N SER A 296 7.87 -0.25 2.83
CA SER A 296 8.76 0.89 3.13
C SER A 296 8.14 2.26 2.84
N SER A 297 7.09 2.31 2.01
CA SER A 297 6.44 3.56 1.60
C SER A 297 5.46 4.08 2.65
N VAL A 298 5.05 3.25 3.61
CA VAL A 298 4.00 3.58 4.59
C VAL A 298 4.40 4.77 5.44
N THR A 299 3.71 5.88 5.21
CA THR A 299 3.92 7.12 5.94
C THR A 299 2.59 7.85 6.13
N MET A 300 2.36 8.35 7.34
CA MET A 300 1.30 9.31 7.67
C MET A 300 1.94 10.57 8.25
N TYR A 301 1.55 11.71 7.68
CA TYR A 301 1.92 13.05 8.13
C TYR A 301 0.66 13.75 8.66
N HIS A 302 0.78 14.47 9.77
CA HIS A 302 -0.30 15.26 10.36
C HIS A 302 0.30 16.41 11.19
N ASP A 303 -0.21 17.63 11.01
CA ASP A 303 0.17 18.83 11.77
C ASP A 303 1.68 19.10 11.87
N GLY A 304 2.42 18.91 10.77
CA GLY A 304 3.87 19.17 10.73
C GLY A 304 4.74 17.97 11.06
N GLU A 305 4.15 16.87 11.52
CA GLU A 305 4.89 15.72 12.05
C GLU A 305 4.54 14.41 11.34
N ILE A 306 5.48 13.46 11.37
CA ILE A 306 5.25 12.07 10.96
C ILE A 306 4.67 11.33 12.17
N ILE A 307 3.51 10.70 11.98
CA ILE A 307 2.75 10.10 13.08
C ILE A 307 3.15 8.64 13.33
N ASN A 308 3.50 7.94 12.26
CA ASN A 308 3.85 6.53 12.30
C ASN A 308 5.38 6.35 12.33
N ASN A 309 5.87 5.11 12.33
CA ASN A 309 7.31 4.83 12.30
C ASN A 309 7.73 4.25 10.94
N PRO A 310 8.20 5.07 9.97
CA PRO A 310 8.61 4.61 8.66
C PRO A 310 9.61 3.45 8.74
N CYS A 311 9.41 2.45 7.89
CA CYS A 311 10.10 1.18 8.00
C CYS A 311 11.50 1.18 7.36
N ASP A 312 11.84 2.21 6.59
CA ASP A 312 13.15 2.28 5.93
C ASP A 312 14.23 2.73 6.92
N SER A 313 15.38 2.07 6.82
CA SER A 313 16.56 2.30 7.66
C SER A 313 17.11 3.73 7.60
N VAL A 314 16.75 4.49 6.55
CA VAL A 314 17.21 5.86 6.30
C VAL A 314 16.11 6.92 6.44
N GLY A 315 14.91 6.56 6.89
CA GLY A 315 13.78 7.47 7.08
C GLY A 315 12.59 7.20 6.17
N GLU A 316 11.90 8.25 5.70
CA GLU A 316 10.81 8.08 4.73
C GLU A 316 11.36 7.71 3.35
N ARG A 317 10.77 6.69 2.71
CA ARG A 317 11.07 6.37 1.32
C ARG A 317 10.52 7.47 0.40
N PRO A 318 11.29 7.94 -0.60
CA PRO A 318 10.76 8.80 -1.64
C PRO A 318 9.63 8.12 -2.42
N VAL A 319 8.52 8.82 -2.59
CA VAL A 319 7.34 8.39 -3.36
C VAL A 319 6.98 9.46 -4.40
N PRO A 320 6.29 9.10 -5.49
CA PRO A 320 5.93 10.10 -6.50
C PRO A 320 4.62 10.82 -6.17
N SER A 321 3.75 10.23 -5.37
CA SER A 321 2.42 10.76 -5.09
C SER A 321 1.94 10.44 -3.67
N ILE A 322 1.04 11.29 -3.20
CA ILE A 322 0.39 11.21 -1.89
C ILE A 322 -1.11 11.52 -2.04
N PHE A 323 -1.91 11.06 -1.09
CA PHE A 323 -3.17 11.74 -0.78
C PHE A 323 -2.93 12.70 0.38
N TYR A 324 -3.46 13.92 0.29
CA TYR A 324 -3.33 14.94 1.32
C TYR A 324 -4.63 15.69 1.57
N VAL A 325 -4.69 16.37 2.71
CA VAL A 325 -5.80 17.24 3.10
C VAL A 325 -5.30 18.69 3.04
N GLU A 326 -5.94 19.50 2.20
CA GLU A 326 -5.60 20.92 2.09
C GLU A 326 -6.10 21.73 3.31
N PRO A 327 -5.49 22.91 3.60
CA PRO A 327 -5.88 23.80 4.70
C PRO A 327 -7.35 24.19 4.77
#